data_AF-A0A974ASJ0-F1
#
_entry.id   AF-A0A974ASJ0-F1
#
_cell.length_a   1.000
_cell.length_b   1.000
_cell.length_c   1.000
_cell.angle_alpha   90.00
_cell.angle_beta   90.00
_cell.angle_gamma   90.00
#
_symmetry.space_group_name_H-M   'P 1'
#
loop_
_entity.id
_entity.type
_entity.pdbx_description
1 polymer ?
#
loop_
_entity_poly.entity_id
_entity_poly.type
_entity_poly.pdbx_seq_one_letter_code
_entity_poly.pdbx_strand_id
1 'polypeptide(L)'
;MTASAWRDERNQRSLARLRKALPEIFPAPVLDRALARPLIPPLPRIAIDGFWRAHPLRADRLSRALAAKSGTPVGWTWRIAETGTKRPDRARGLPASFRTPPAPYREPAFAPGGGRCCVCGQPVFRFGWHVDLWDRGPNRNAEWHAACVVAWQFWVAPTEHVALLRKLQQRRCAARGKRLWRTAEVDHRVPLFEVWRDHRDTPWPDLLGFWGLPNLQVINRDVHVEKCADEARGRSERRRGESAREPA
;
A
#
# COMPACT_ATOMS: atom_id res chain seq x y z
N MET A 1 -4.70 -41.43 -8.52
CA MET A 1 -4.54 -40.74 -7.22
C MET A 1 -5.64 -39.72 -7.05
N THR A 2 -6.43 -39.79 -5.99
CA THR A 2 -7.48 -38.79 -5.71
C THR A 2 -6.86 -37.44 -5.36
N ALA A 3 -7.57 -36.34 -5.62
CA ALA A 3 -7.07 -34.99 -5.35
C ALA A 3 -6.72 -34.74 -3.86
N SER A 4 -7.27 -35.55 -2.93
CA SER A 4 -6.90 -35.52 -1.51
C SER A 4 -5.51 -36.13 -1.28
N ALA A 5 -5.26 -37.35 -1.78
CA ALA A 5 -3.99 -38.06 -1.55
C ALA A 5 -2.78 -37.27 -2.08
N TRP A 6 -2.91 -36.65 -3.26
CA TRP A 6 -1.86 -35.78 -3.79
C TRP A 6 -1.60 -34.55 -2.91
N ARG A 7 -2.67 -33.92 -2.40
CA ARG A 7 -2.57 -32.73 -1.54
C ARG A 7 -1.90 -33.08 -0.22
N ASP A 8 -2.27 -34.21 0.36
CA ASP A 8 -1.74 -34.68 1.64
C ASP A 8 -0.24 -34.99 1.55
N GLU A 9 0.19 -35.74 0.52
CA GLU A 9 1.61 -36.01 0.26
C GLU A 9 2.41 -34.72 0.00
N ARG A 10 1.84 -33.77 -0.75
CA ARG A 10 2.46 -32.46 -1.00
C ARG A 10 2.59 -31.65 0.29
N ASN A 11 1.58 -31.66 1.14
CA ASN A 11 1.58 -30.94 2.41
C ASN A 11 2.56 -31.57 3.40
N GLN A 12 2.66 -32.90 3.48
CA GLN A 12 3.67 -33.58 4.30
C GLN A 12 5.08 -33.15 3.91
N ARG A 13 5.41 -33.17 2.60
CA ARG A 13 6.72 -32.71 2.10
C ARG A 13 6.97 -31.22 2.39
N SER A 14 5.97 -30.38 2.20
CA SER A 14 6.08 -28.94 2.42
C SER A 14 6.23 -28.60 3.91
N LEU A 15 5.50 -29.30 4.77
CA LEU A 15 5.58 -29.16 6.22
C LEU A 15 6.94 -29.59 6.75
N ALA A 16 7.49 -30.70 6.27
CA ALA A 16 8.83 -31.15 6.64
C ALA A 16 9.90 -30.10 6.26
N ARG A 17 9.81 -29.53 5.05
CA ARG A 17 10.70 -28.44 4.61
C ARG A 17 10.54 -27.18 5.46
N LEU A 18 9.30 -26.79 5.74
CA LEU A 18 9.01 -25.63 6.57
C LEU A 18 9.61 -25.80 7.97
N ARG A 19 9.33 -26.92 8.64
CA ARG A 19 9.86 -27.23 9.98
C ARG A 19 11.38 -27.20 10.02
N LYS A 20 12.05 -27.77 9.01
CA LYS A 20 13.52 -27.74 8.91
C LYS A 20 14.08 -26.33 8.75
N ALA A 21 13.35 -25.44 8.07
CA ALA A 21 13.81 -24.09 7.76
C ALA A 21 13.36 -23.03 8.79
N LEU A 22 12.48 -23.37 9.73
CA LEU A 22 12.00 -22.44 10.74
C LEU A 22 13.14 -22.06 11.69
N PRO A 23 13.36 -20.75 11.94
CA PRO A 23 14.19 -20.31 13.05
C PRO A 23 13.52 -20.61 14.39
N GLU A 24 14.30 -20.58 15.47
CA GLU A 24 13.82 -20.78 16.85
C GLU A 24 12.68 -19.81 17.21
N ILE A 25 12.87 -18.52 16.92
CA ILE A 25 11.84 -17.50 17.06
C ILE A 25 11.17 -17.28 15.69
N PHE A 26 9.88 -17.55 15.58
CA PHE A 26 9.10 -17.22 14.39
C PHE A 26 7.72 -16.67 14.77
N PRO A 27 7.18 -15.64 14.06
CA PRO A 27 5.91 -15.04 14.45
C PRO A 27 4.75 -16.06 14.43
N ALA A 28 4.19 -16.37 15.60
CA ALA A 28 3.12 -17.36 15.74
C ALA A 28 1.92 -17.11 14.79
N PRO A 29 1.39 -15.88 14.64
CA PRO A 29 0.29 -15.62 13.71
C PRO A 29 0.61 -15.92 12.24
N VAL A 30 1.89 -15.86 11.86
CA VAL A 30 2.34 -16.23 10.50
C VAL A 30 2.34 -17.75 10.36
N LEU A 31 2.83 -18.47 11.36
CA LEU A 31 2.87 -19.93 11.37
C LEU A 31 1.47 -20.54 11.39
N ASP A 32 0.59 -20.06 12.29
CA ASP A 32 -0.80 -20.52 12.40
C ASP A 32 -1.51 -20.42 11.06
N ARG A 33 -1.37 -19.26 10.40
CA ARG A 33 -1.92 -19.06 9.07
C ARG A 33 -1.33 -20.02 8.04
N ALA A 34 -0.01 -20.21 8.05
CA ALA A 34 0.69 -21.07 7.11
C ALA A 34 0.20 -22.53 7.20
N LEU A 35 0.02 -23.03 8.43
CA LEU A 35 -0.48 -24.37 8.71
C LEU A 35 -1.97 -24.52 8.37
N ALA A 36 -2.76 -23.45 8.51
CA ALA A 36 -4.17 -23.44 8.11
C ALA A 36 -4.41 -23.31 6.60
N ARG A 37 -3.37 -23.26 5.75
CA ARG A 37 -3.55 -23.19 4.29
C ARG A 37 -3.85 -24.57 3.70
N PRO A 38 -4.72 -24.66 2.68
CA PRO A 38 -4.92 -25.92 1.94
C PRO A 38 -3.64 -26.50 1.34
N LEU A 39 -2.71 -25.62 0.94
CA LEU A 39 -1.35 -25.97 0.57
C LEU A 39 -0.38 -25.24 1.49
N ILE A 40 0.33 -26.00 2.32
CA ILE A 40 1.28 -25.47 3.31
C ILE A 40 2.48 -24.86 2.55
N PRO A 41 2.87 -23.60 2.85
CA PRO A 41 4.05 -23.00 2.23
C PRO A 41 5.33 -23.73 2.69
N PRO A 42 6.24 -24.11 1.78
CA PRO A 42 7.40 -24.93 2.15
C PRO A 42 8.53 -24.15 2.82
N LEU A 43 8.48 -22.81 2.86
CA LEU A 43 9.55 -21.94 3.35
C LEU A 43 9.01 -20.78 4.20
N PRO A 44 9.74 -20.35 5.25
CA PRO A 44 9.33 -19.24 6.13
C PRO A 44 9.07 -17.92 5.38
N ARG A 45 9.89 -17.59 4.38
CA ARG A 45 9.71 -16.40 3.53
C ARG A 45 8.35 -16.39 2.83
N ILE A 46 7.92 -17.54 2.30
CA ILE A 46 6.63 -17.69 1.60
C ILE A 46 5.47 -17.62 2.60
N ALA A 47 5.64 -18.18 3.81
CA ALA A 47 4.66 -18.03 4.89
C ALA A 47 4.46 -16.55 5.26
N ILE A 48 5.54 -15.78 5.40
CA ILE A 48 5.50 -14.33 5.68
C ILE A 48 4.80 -13.58 4.55
N ASP A 49 5.14 -13.85 3.27
CA ASP A 49 4.46 -13.23 2.12
C ASP A 49 2.95 -13.54 2.13
N GLY A 50 2.60 -14.81 2.32
CA GLY A 50 1.21 -15.27 2.37
C GLY A 50 0.43 -14.70 3.56
N PHE A 51 1.12 -14.37 4.66
CA PHE A 51 0.53 -13.66 5.78
C PHE A 51 0.23 -12.22 5.41
N TRP A 52 1.19 -11.44 4.93
CA TRP A 52 0.94 -10.03 4.61
C TRP A 52 -0.10 -9.85 3.52
N ARG A 53 -0.07 -10.67 2.45
CA ARG A 53 -1.08 -10.63 1.37
C ARG A 53 -2.51 -10.84 1.86
N ALA A 54 -2.68 -11.58 2.96
CA ALA A 54 -3.99 -11.80 3.55
C ALA A 54 -4.43 -10.69 4.51
N HIS A 55 -3.52 -9.81 4.89
CA HIS A 55 -3.75 -8.74 5.86
C HIS A 55 -3.32 -7.36 5.30
N PRO A 56 -3.84 -6.93 4.14
CA PRO A 56 -3.43 -5.66 3.52
C PRO A 56 -3.72 -4.44 4.41
N LEU A 57 -4.74 -4.47 5.27
CA LEU A 57 -5.02 -3.38 6.22
C LEU A 57 -3.98 -3.30 7.34
N ARG A 58 -3.45 -4.45 7.78
CA ARG A 58 -2.35 -4.47 8.76
C ARG A 58 -1.07 -3.98 8.10
N ALA A 59 -0.84 -4.37 6.85
CA ALA A 59 0.28 -3.89 6.04
C ALA A 59 0.23 -2.37 5.84
N ASP A 60 -0.93 -1.79 5.50
CA ASP A 60 -1.14 -0.34 5.38
C ASP A 60 -0.74 0.37 6.68
N ARG A 61 -1.36 -0.02 7.81
CA ARG A 61 -1.14 0.61 9.11
C ARG A 61 0.33 0.52 9.54
N LEU A 62 0.93 -0.65 9.40
CA LEU A 62 2.33 -0.86 9.74
C LEU A 62 3.25 -0.03 8.85
N SER A 63 3.02 -0.01 7.53
CA SER A 63 3.89 0.72 6.60
C SER A 63 3.85 2.23 6.83
N ARG A 64 2.66 2.79 7.13
CA ARG A 64 2.54 4.21 7.51
C ARG A 64 3.19 4.50 8.86
N ALA A 65 3.05 3.61 9.85
CA ALA A 65 3.74 3.76 11.13
C ALA A 65 5.27 3.71 10.98
N LEU A 66 5.79 2.83 10.12
CA LEU A 66 7.22 2.76 9.80
C LEU A 66 7.69 4.02 9.07
N ALA A 67 6.90 4.55 8.13
CA ALA A 67 7.21 5.82 7.47
C ALA A 67 7.25 6.98 8.47
N ALA A 68 6.29 7.04 9.40
CA ALA A 68 6.28 8.05 10.47
C ALA A 68 7.52 7.98 11.35
N LYS A 69 8.05 6.79 11.64
CA LYS A 69 9.33 6.62 12.35
C LYS A 69 10.54 7.15 11.57
N SER A 70 10.49 7.13 10.24
CA SER A 70 11.58 7.67 9.41
C SER A 70 11.48 9.18 9.22
N GLY A 71 10.27 9.72 9.22
CA GLY A 71 10.00 11.12 8.90
C GLY A 71 10.21 11.44 7.41
N THR A 72 9.96 12.69 7.05
CA THR A 72 10.29 13.23 5.73
C THR A 72 11.81 13.41 5.62
N PRO A 73 12.49 12.88 4.58
CA PRO A 73 13.91 13.15 4.38
C PRO A 73 14.19 14.65 4.25
N VAL A 74 15.29 15.12 4.84
CA VAL A 74 15.69 16.53 4.79
C VAL A 74 15.86 16.96 3.33
N GLY A 75 15.23 18.09 2.96
CA GLY A 75 15.28 18.63 1.60
C GLY A 75 14.41 17.89 0.58
N TRP A 76 13.65 16.87 0.98
CA TRP A 76 12.69 16.22 0.10
C TRP A 76 11.38 17.01 0.01
N THR A 77 10.83 17.09 -1.21
CA THR A 77 9.50 17.63 -1.49
C THR A 77 8.78 16.70 -2.46
N TRP A 78 7.46 16.61 -2.37
CA TRP A 78 6.71 15.76 -3.29
C TRP A 78 6.70 16.35 -4.71
N ARG A 79 7.24 15.56 -5.65
CA ARG A 79 7.35 15.91 -7.07
C ARG A 79 6.83 14.75 -7.94
N ILE A 80 6.45 15.08 -9.15
CA ILE A 80 6.10 14.13 -10.22
C ILE A 80 6.97 14.43 -11.44
N ALA A 81 7.05 13.49 -12.38
CA ALA A 81 7.72 13.71 -13.66
C ALA A 81 7.08 14.90 -14.41
N GLU A 82 7.84 15.52 -15.31
CA GLU A 82 7.40 16.72 -16.03
C GLU A 82 6.01 16.57 -16.67
N THR A 83 5.20 17.61 -16.47
CA THR A 83 3.81 17.70 -16.89
C THR A 83 3.69 17.43 -18.39
N GLY A 84 2.82 16.51 -18.78
CA GLY A 84 2.61 16.12 -20.19
C GLY A 84 3.27 14.79 -20.58
N THR A 85 4.19 14.27 -19.77
CA THR A 85 4.75 12.94 -19.99
C THR A 85 3.86 11.86 -19.35
N LYS A 86 3.41 10.87 -20.13
CA LYS A 86 2.68 9.70 -19.60
C LYS A 86 3.59 8.67 -18.91
N ARG A 87 4.89 8.98 -18.78
CA ARG A 87 5.92 8.03 -18.35
C ARG A 87 6.58 8.54 -17.06
N PRO A 88 6.94 7.64 -16.13
CA PRO A 88 7.72 8.03 -14.96
C PRO A 88 9.14 8.40 -15.38
N ASP A 89 9.75 9.32 -14.63
CA ASP A 89 11.18 9.60 -14.76
C ASP A 89 11.96 8.60 -13.93
N ARG A 90 12.42 7.53 -14.57
CA ARG A 90 13.14 6.45 -13.89
C ARG A 90 14.53 6.89 -13.40
N ALA A 91 15.15 7.87 -14.05
CA ALA A 91 16.47 8.34 -13.65
C ALA A 91 16.39 9.15 -12.35
N ARG A 92 15.37 9.99 -12.21
CA ARG A 92 15.12 10.76 -10.98
C ARG A 92 14.27 10.01 -9.94
N GLY A 93 13.69 8.88 -10.31
CA GLY A 93 12.77 8.10 -9.45
C GLY A 93 11.39 8.74 -9.28
N LEU A 94 11.00 9.65 -10.18
CA LEU A 94 9.74 10.40 -10.08
C LEU A 94 8.58 9.67 -10.76
N PRO A 95 7.40 9.59 -10.12
CA PRO A 95 6.23 8.97 -10.72
C PRO A 95 5.63 9.82 -11.84
N ALA A 96 4.92 9.18 -12.78
CA ALA A 96 4.27 9.87 -13.91
C ALA A 96 3.07 10.74 -13.48
N SER A 97 2.48 10.47 -12.31
CA SER A 97 1.32 11.21 -11.83
C SER A 97 1.19 11.13 -10.32
N PHE A 98 0.42 12.07 -9.75
CA PHE A 98 0.03 12.09 -8.34
C PHE A 98 -0.83 10.88 -7.93
N ARG A 99 -1.21 9.97 -8.84
CA ARG A 99 -1.91 8.73 -8.46
C ARG A 99 -0.97 7.72 -7.82
N THR A 100 0.33 7.82 -8.08
CA THR A 100 1.34 6.99 -7.39
C THR A 100 1.65 7.61 -6.03
N PRO A 101 1.66 6.83 -4.93
CA PRO A 101 2.02 7.34 -3.61
C PRO A 101 3.42 7.99 -3.61
N PRO A 102 3.64 9.07 -2.85
CA PRO A 102 4.97 9.63 -2.65
C PRO A 102 5.90 8.60 -2.01
N ALA A 103 7.08 8.42 -2.58
CA ALA A 103 8.06 7.42 -2.16
C ALA A 103 9.48 8.00 -2.23
N PRO A 104 9.86 8.87 -1.28
CA PRO A 104 11.14 9.58 -1.31
C PRO A 104 12.33 8.64 -1.46
N TYR A 105 12.32 7.53 -0.73
CA TYR A 105 13.41 6.54 -0.72
C TYR A 105 13.54 5.71 -2.00
N ARG A 106 12.69 5.94 -3.02
CA ARG A 106 12.86 5.42 -4.39
C ARG A 106 13.58 6.42 -5.31
N GLU A 107 13.71 7.68 -4.90
CA GLU A 107 14.52 8.67 -5.61
C GLU A 107 16.00 8.45 -5.26
N PRO A 108 16.92 8.34 -6.24
CA PRO A 108 18.33 8.06 -5.96
C PRO A 108 18.98 9.04 -4.97
N ALA A 109 18.59 10.32 -5.00
CA ALA A 109 19.11 11.35 -4.09
C ALA A 109 18.78 11.11 -2.61
N PHE A 110 17.73 10.33 -2.32
CA PHE A 110 17.29 10.03 -0.96
C PHE A 110 17.35 8.54 -0.65
N ALA A 111 17.91 7.72 -1.55
CA ALA A 111 17.93 6.28 -1.39
C ALA A 111 18.65 5.87 -0.08
N PRO A 112 18.05 5.01 0.74
CA PRO A 112 18.57 4.72 2.08
C PRO A 112 19.73 3.70 2.07
N GLY A 113 20.10 3.18 0.90
CA GLY A 113 21.09 2.10 0.73
C GLY A 113 20.54 0.70 1.08
N GLY A 114 21.38 -0.30 0.89
CA GLY A 114 21.02 -1.71 1.13
C GLY A 114 20.62 -1.99 2.57
N GLY A 115 19.62 -2.85 2.77
CA GLY A 115 19.10 -3.22 4.08
C GLY A 115 18.10 -2.24 4.69
N ARG A 116 17.62 -1.28 3.92
CA ARG A 116 16.53 -0.37 4.30
C ARG A 116 15.42 -0.38 3.26
N CYS A 117 14.19 -0.19 3.72
CA CYS A 117 13.03 -0.29 2.85
C CYS A 117 12.88 0.99 2.01
N CYS A 118 12.78 0.86 0.70
CA CYS A 118 12.56 2.02 -0.19
C CYS A 118 11.12 2.57 -0.16
N VAL A 119 10.21 1.94 0.61
CA VAL A 119 8.90 2.52 0.91
C VAL A 119 8.96 3.32 2.20
N CYS A 120 9.31 2.69 3.32
CA CYS A 120 9.16 3.34 4.63
C CYS A 120 10.48 3.89 5.21
N GLY A 121 11.64 3.63 4.62
CA GLY A 121 12.97 4.08 5.09
C GLY A 121 13.59 3.26 6.23
N GLN A 122 12.80 2.38 6.86
CA GLN A 122 13.22 1.61 8.02
C GLN A 122 14.06 0.39 7.63
N PRO A 123 14.96 -0.09 8.52
CA PRO A 123 15.76 -1.29 8.27
C PRO A 123 14.92 -2.54 7.98
N VAL A 124 15.36 -3.35 7.02
CA VAL A 124 14.72 -4.60 6.61
C VAL A 124 15.48 -5.78 7.19
N PHE A 125 14.81 -6.63 7.95
CA PHE A 125 15.43 -7.78 8.60
C PHE A 125 15.16 -9.07 7.82
N ARG A 126 15.65 -10.19 8.35
CA ARG A 126 15.50 -11.52 7.76
C ARG A 126 14.05 -11.76 7.30
N PHE A 127 13.92 -12.37 6.13
CA PHE A 127 12.64 -12.62 5.44
C PHE A 127 11.80 -11.38 5.06
N GLY A 128 12.37 -10.18 5.10
CA GLY A 128 11.62 -8.94 4.85
C GLY A 128 10.78 -8.51 6.05
N TRP A 129 11.13 -8.97 7.26
CA TRP A 129 10.45 -8.56 8.49
C TRP A 129 10.88 -7.15 8.93
N HIS A 130 10.06 -6.52 9.76
CA HIS A 130 10.16 -5.10 10.13
C HIS A 130 10.83 -4.86 11.49
N VAL A 131 11.19 -5.93 12.20
CA VAL A 131 11.92 -5.92 13.49
C VAL A 131 12.98 -7.01 13.43
N ASP A 132 14.11 -6.81 14.11
CA ASP A 132 15.13 -7.85 14.25
C ASP A 132 14.68 -8.88 15.28
N LEU A 133 14.06 -9.96 14.82
CA LEU A 133 13.64 -11.06 15.69
C LEU A 133 14.75 -12.10 15.92
N TRP A 134 15.89 -11.94 15.26
CA TRP A 134 16.92 -12.98 15.17
C TRP A 134 18.33 -12.46 15.49
N ASP A 135 18.43 -11.22 15.96
CA ASP A 135 19.69 -10.54 16.27
C ASP A 135 20.76 -10.72 15.18
N ARG A 136 20.33 -10.61 13.92
CA ARG A 136 21.20 -10.74 12.73
C ARG A 136 21.55 -9.39 12.10
N GLY A 137 20.95 -8.32 12.59
CA GLY A 137 20.99 -7.01 11.97
C GLY A 137 20.23 -6.96 10.64
N PRO A 138 20.23 -5.79 9.98
CA PRO A 138 19.54 -5.59 8.70
C PRO A 138 20.12 -6.48 7.59
N ASN A 139 19.24 -7.04 6.77
CA ASN A 139 19.61 -7.78 5.58
C ASN A 139 20.01 -6.80 4.46
N ARG A 140 21.32 -6.60 4.26
CA ARG A 140 21.86 -5.64 3.28
C ARG A 140 21.40 -5.87 1.83
N ASN A 141 20.93 -7.08 1.50
CA ASN A 141 20.41 -7.42 0.17
C ASN A 141 18.90 -7.17 0.03
N ALA A 142 18.23 -6.66 1.07
CA ALA A 142 16.80 -6.41 1.05
C ALA A 142 16.50 -4.91 0.99
N GLU A 143 15.57 -4.55 0.11
CA GLU A 143 15.10 -3.16 -0.10
C GLU A 143 13.61 -3.01 0.20
N TRP A 144 12.95 -4.10 0.62
CA TRP A 144 11.52 -4.16 0.83
C TRP A 144 11.17 -4.97 2.08
N HIS A 145 10.36 -4.39 2.97
CA HIS A 145 9.58 -5.20 3.89
C HIS A 145 8.49 -5.95 3.12
N ALA A 146 8.22 -7.19 3.52
CA ALA A 146 7.10 -7.95 2.97
C ALA A 146 5.76 -7.22 3.24
N ALA A 147 5.62 -6.55 4.39
CA ALA A 147 4.46 -5.70 4.69
C ALA A 147 4.37 -4.50 3.73
N CYS A 148 5.47 -3.78 3.48
CA CYS A 148 5.47 -2.60 2.62
C CYS A 148 5.18 -2.93 1.15
N VAL A 149 5.57 -4.11 0.66
CA VAL A 149 5.14 -4.59 -0.67
C VAL A 149 3.62 -4.64 -0.76
N VAL A 150 2.97 -5.24 0.24
CA VAL A 150 1.51 -5.41 0.24
C VAL A 150 0.80 -4.08 0.47
N ALA A 151 1.33 -3.20 1.32
CA ALA A 151 0.79 -1.84 1.49
C ALA A 151 0.88 -1.05 0.18
N TRP A 152 2.02 -1.12 -0.51
CA TRP A 152 2.21 -0.46 -1.80
C TRP A 152 1.19 -0.95 -2.84
N GLN A 153 1.00 -2.27 -2.94
CA GLN A 153 -0.02 -2.87 -3.82
C GLN A 153 -1.42 -2.37 -3.48
N PHE A 154 -1.77 -2.33 -2.19
CA PHE A 154 -3.04 -1.82 -1.71
C PHE A 154 -3.25 -0.33 -2.07
N TRP A 155 -2.20 0.49 -1.99
CA TRP A 155 -2.25 1.92 -2.33
C TRP A 155 -2.38 2.20 -3.83
N VAL A 156 -1.69 1.44 -4.68
CA VAL A 156 -1.72 1.67 -6.15
C VAL A 156 -2.91 1.00 -6.83
N ALA A 157 -3.48 -0.05 -6.23
CA ALA A 157 -4.59 -0.81 -6.79
C ALA A 157 -5.68 -1.13 -5.73
N PRO A 158 -6.29 -0.12 -5.07
CA PRO A 158 -7.25 -0.36 -3.99
C PRO A 158 -8.52 -1.08 -4.46
N THR A 159 -8.85 -1.02 -5.75
CA THR A 159 -9.98 -1.72 -6.38
C THR A 159 -9.84 -3.24 -6.30
N GLU A 160 -8.63 -3.79 -6.30
CA GLU A 160 -8.38 -5.23 -6.11
C GLU A 160 -8.79 -5.71 -4.71
N HIS A 161 -8.95 -4.78 -3.78
CA HIS A 161 -9.33 -5.05 -2.39
C HIS A 161 -10.79 -4.66 -2.07
N VAL A 162 -11.64 -4.46 -3.09
CA VAL A 162 -13.03 -4.02 -2.93
C VAL A 162 -13.84 -4.93 -2.00
N ALA A 163 -13.67 -6.25 -2.06
CA ALA A 163 -14.40 -7.18 -1.19
C ALA A 163 -14.09 -6.94 0.30
N LEU A 164 -12.83 -6.63 0.62
CA LEU A 164 -12.38 -6.30 1.96
C LEU A 164 -12.95 -4.96 2.41
N LEU A 165 -12.85 -3.93 1.58
CA LEU A 165 -13.35 -2.59 1.89
C LEU A 165 -14.88 -2.58 2.10
N ARG A 166 -15.62 -3.33 1.27
CA ARG A 166 -17.07 -3.55 1.46
C ARG A 166 -17.37 -4.18 2.81
N LYS A 167 -16.57 -5.16 3.27
CA LYS A 167 -16.75 -5.79 4.59
C LYS A 167 -16.50 -4.81 5.72
N LEU A 168 -15.45 -3.99 5.64
CA LEU A 168 -15.15 -2.97 6.65
C LEU A 168 -16.28 -1.95 6.83
N GLN A 169 -16.92 -1.56 5.73
CA GLN A 169 -18.07 -0.65 5.76
C GLN A 169 -19.40 -1.35 6.05
N GLN A 170 -19.38 -2.57 6.57
CA GLN A 170 -20.59 -3.37 6.84
C GLN A 170 -21.52 -3.49 5.61
N ARG A 171 -20.92 -3.45 4.41
CA ARG A 171 -21.59 -3.47 3.10
C ARG A 171 -22.57 -2.30 2.89
N ARG A 172 -22.29 -1.15 3.51
CA ARG A 172 -23.03 0.11 3.35
C ARG A 172 -22.20 1.17 2.63
N CYS A 173 -22.88 1.99 1.84
CA CYS A 173 -22.33 3.14 1.14
C CYS A 173 -21.82 4.14 2.17
N ALA A 174 -20.53 4.48 2.10
CA ALA A 174 -19.91 5.38 3.07
C ALA A 174 -20.57 6.77 3.10
N ALA A 175 -20.99 7.26 1.93
CA ALA A 175 -21.58 8.59 1.81
C ALA A 175 -23.04 8.68 2.29
N ARG A 176 -23.85 7.63 2.07
CA ARG A 176 -25.32 7.69 2.29
C ARG A 176 -25.86 6.66 3.29
N GLY A 177 -25.03 5.75 3.81
CA GLY A 177 -25.43 4.69 4.75
C GLY A 177 -26.35 3.59 4.18
N LYS A 178 -26.80 3.73 2.93
CA LYS A 178 -27.62 2.75 2.20
C LYS A 178 -26.81 1.49 1.85
N ARG A 179 -27.48 0.41 1.46
CA ARG A 179 -26.82 -0.84 1.03
C ARG A 179 -25.93 -0.60 -0.19
N LEU A 180 -24.75 -1.23 -0.21
CA LEU A 180 -23.87 -1.24 -1.39
C LEU A 180 -24.44 -2.11 -2.50
N TRP A 181 -24.51 -1.54 -3.70
CA TRP A 181 -24.88 -2.28 -4.91
C TRP A 181 -23.72 -3.13 -5.43
N ARG A 182 -23.98 -3.92 -6.48
CA ARG A 182 -22.93 -4.66 -7.20
C ARG A 182 -21.99 -3.73 -7.96
N THR A 183 -22.51 -2.59 -8.43
CA THR A 183 -21.79 -1.53 -9.16
C THR A 183 -21.13 -0.51 -8.25
N ALA A 184 -21.01 -0.78 -6.95
CA ALA A 184 -20.33 0.13 -6.05
C ALA A 184 -18.82 0.18 -6.35
N GLU A 185 -18.24 1.36 -6.23
CA GLU A 185 -16.87 1.64 -6.63
C GLU A 185 -16.03 2.05 -5.42
N VAL A 186 -14.73 1.74 -5.48
CA VAL A 186 -13.75 2.24 -4.51
C VAL A 186 -13.40 3.67 -4.90
N ASP A 187 -13.46 4.57 -3.93
CA ASP A 187 -13.18 5.99 -4.11
C ASP A 187 -12.32 6.52 -2.96
N HIS A 188 -11.66 7.65 -3.18
CA HIS A 188 -10.94 8.40 -2.16
C HIS A 188 -11.88 9.40 -1.49
N ARG A 189 -11.87 9.58 -0.16
CA ARG A 189 -12.68 10.60 0.53
C ARG A 189 -12.26 11.99 0.06
N VAL A 190 -10.96 12.28 0.15
CA VAL A 190 -10.28 13.42 -0.46
C VAL A 190 -9.69 12.98 -1.81
N PRO A 191 -10.16 13.53 -2.94
CA PRO A 191 -9.64 13.18 -4.26
C PRO A 191 -8.14 13.48 -4.40
N LEU A 192 -7.38 12.56 -5.01
CA LEU A 192 -5.92 12.69 -5.08
C LEU A 192 -5.42 13.93 -5.84
N PHE A 193 -6.24 14.53 -6.71
CA PHE A 193 -5.87 15.79 -7.37
C PHE A 193 -5.94 16.98 -6.40
N GLU A 194 -6.83 16.95 -5.39
CA GLU A 194 -6.87 17.96 -4.32
C GLU A 194 -5.70 17.75 -3.37
N VAL A 195 -5.33 16.50 -3.08
CA VAL A 195 -4.13 16.18 -2.32
C VAL A 195 -2.88 16.76 -2.99
N TRP A 196 -2.75 16.59 -4.31
CA TRP A 196 -1.66 17.18 -5.07
C TRP A 196 -1.66 18.71 -5.04
N ARG A 197 -2.83 19.35 -5.08
CA ARG A 197 -2.96 20.81 -5.09
C ARG A 197 -2.71 21.44 -3.72
N ASP A 198 -3.38 20.94 -2.69
CA ASP A 198 -3.54 21.62 -1.41
C ASP A 198 -2.69 21.01 -0.29
N HIS A 199 -2.27 19.75 -0.44
CA HIS A 199 -1.58 19.01 0.62
C HIS A 199 -0.13 18.67 0.28
N ARG A 200 0.39 19.10 -0.87
CA ARG A 200 1.74 18.70 -1.35
C ARG A 200 2.89 19.00 -0.40
N ASP A 201 2.73 20.00 0.46
CA ASP A 201 3.74 20.44 1.43
C ASP A 201 3.57 19.76 2.81
N THR A 202 2.56 18.90 2.94
CA THR A 202 2.35 18.07 4.13
C THR A 202 3.54 17.10 4.29
N PRO A 203 3.99 16.81 5.54
CA PRO A 203 5.01 15.79 5.77
C PRO A 203 4.67 14.47 5.07
N TRP A 204 5.69 13.85 4.47
CA TRP A 204 5.53 12.65 3.66
C TRP A 204 4.82 11.49 4.39
N PRO A 205 5.09 11.18 5.67
CA PRO A 205 4.37 10.13 6.37
C PRO A 205 2.86 10.36 6.44
N ASP A 206 2.44 11.62 6.58
CA ASP A 206 1.03 12.00 6.66
C ASP A 206 0.37 11.95 5.28
N LEU A 207 1.11 12.33 4.21
CA LEU A 207 0.66 12.19 2.83
C LEU A 207 0.22 10.76 2.51
N LEU A 208 0.93 9.73 3.00
CA LEU A 208 0.58 8.33 2.75
C LEU A 208 -0.84 7.96 3.21
N GLY A 209 -1.41 8.70 4.18
CA GLY A 209 -2.80 8.54 4.61
C GLY A 209 -3.82 8.70 3.49
N PHE A 210 -3.50 9.50 2.46
CA PHE A 210 -4.38 9.77 1.32
C PHE A 210 -4.50 8.61 0.31
N TRP A 211 -3.56 7.66 0.29
CA TRP A 211 -3.69 6.43 -0.52
C TRP A 211 -4.11 5.22 0.30
N GLY A 212 -3.91 5.30 1.61
CA GLY A 212 -4.23 4.23 2.55
C GLY A 212 -5.70 4.18 2.95
N LEU A 213 -5.99 3.24 3.85
CA LEU A 213 -7.32 3.05 4.42
C LEU A 213 -7.99 4.33 4.96
N PRO A 214 -7.29 5.29 5.59
CA PRO A 214 -7.92 6.51 6.11
C PRO A 214 -8.63 7.34 5.06
N ASN A 215 -8.22 7.26 3.80
CA ASN A 215 -8.84 8.00 2.71
C ASN A 215 -9.64 7.11 1.75
N LEU A 216 -9.64 5.79 1.91
CA LEU A 216 -10.41 4.91 1.03
C LEU A 216 -11.84 4.67 1.55
N GLN A 217 -12.78 4.66 0.61
CA GLN A 217 -14.18 4.33 0.84
C GLN A 217 -14.78 3.54 -0.33
N VAL A 218 -15.93 2.91 -0.11
CA VAL A 218 -16.77 2.31 -1.13
C VAL A 218 -18.10 3.05 -1.18
N ILE A 219 -18.46 3.54 -2.36
CA ILE A 219 -19.69 4.31 -2.60
C ILE A 219 -20.48 3.71 -3.75
N ASN A 220 -21.80 3.90 -3.75
CA ASN A 220 -22.61 3.50 -4.89
C ASN A 220 -22.32 4.41 -6.10
N ARG A 221 -22.49 3.88 -7.31
CA ARG A 221 -22.12 4.56 -8.55
C ARG A 221 -22.86 5.87 -8.78
N ASP A 222 -24.14 5.95 -8.39
CA ASP A 222 -24.93 7.19 -8.43
C ASP A 222 -24.27 8.30 -7.61
N VAL A 223 -23.86 7.99 -6.39
CA VAL A 223 -23.12 8.91 -5.52
C VAL A 223 -21.75 9.27 -6.10
N HIS A 224 -21.07 8.31 -6.71
CA HIS A 224 -19.78 8.56 -7.36
C HIS A 224 -19.94 9.57 -8.51
N VAL A 225 -20.98 9.41 -9.33
CA VAL A 225 -21.26 10.33 -10.46
C VAL A 225 -21.59 11.73 -9.96
N GLU A 226 -22.40 11.87 -8.91
CA GLU A 226 -22.69 13.16 -8.28
C GLU A 226 -21.40 13.84 -7.80
N LYS A 227 -20.55 13.11 -7.06
CA LYS A 227 -19.27 13.62 -6.58
C LYS A 227 -18.35 14.05 -7.72
N CYS A 228 -18.23 13.24 -8.78
CA CYS A 228 -17.48 13.60 -9.97
C CYS A 228 -18.02 14.87 -10.65
N ALA A 229 -19.34 15.08 -10.63
CA ALA A 229 -19.97 16.28 -11.17
C ALA A 229 -19.69 17.51 -10.29
N ASP A 230 -19.74 17.38 -8.97
CA ASP A 230 -19.35 18.43 -8.02
C ASP A 230 -17.88 18.83 -8.19
N GLU A 231 -16.98 17.86 -8.29
CA GLU A 231 -15.56 18.09 -8.55
C GLU A 231 -15.33 18.82 -9.89
N ALA A 232 -16.08 18.44 -10.94
CA ALA A 232 -15.98 19.08 -12.25
C ALA A 232 -16.48 20.53 -12.21
N ARG A 233 -17.56 20.81 -11.47
CA ARG A 233 -18.06 22.17 -11.23
C ARG A 233 -17.03 23.02 -10.48
N GLY A 234 -16.46 22.51 -9.39
CA GLY A 234 -15.41 23.19 -8.64
C GLY A 234 -14.16 23.50 -9.47
N ARG A 235 -13.75 22.60 -10.39
CA ARG A 235 -12.67 22.88 -11.36
C ARG A 235 -13.04 24.00 -12.35
N SER A 236 -14.29 24.06 -12.78
CA SER A 236 -14.78 25.08 -13.73
C SER A 236 -14.85 26.47 -13.10
N GLU A 237 -15.43 26.57 -11.89
CA GLU A 237 -15.57 27.81 -11.14
C GLU A 237 -14.21 28.42 -10.78
N ARG A 238 -13.25 27.59 -10.38
CA ARG A 238 -11.89 28.06 -10.04
C ARG A 238 -11.10 28.52 -11.25
N ARG A 239 -11.20 27.85 -12.41
CA ARG A 239 -10.62 28.37 -13.65
C ARG A 239 -11.17 29.74 -14.02
N ARG A 240 -12.49 29.94 -13.85
CA ARG A 240 -13.12 31.24 -14.08
C ARG A 240 -12.65 32.29 -13.07
N GLY A 241 -12.46 31.92 -11.81
CA GLY A 241 -11.95 32.81 -10.76
C GLY A 241 -10.47 33.18 -10.90
N GLU A 242 -9.63 32.26 -11.38
CA GLU A 242 -8.21 32.50 -11.70
C GLU A 242 -8.07 33.40 -12.94
N SER A 243 -8.83 33.14 -14.01
CA SER A 243 -8.88 34.03 -15.19
C SER A 243 -9.44 35.42 -14.90
N ALA A 244 -10.19 35.60 -13.79
CA ALA A 244 -10.69 36.90 -13.35
C ALA A 244 -9.74 37.65 -12.40
N ARG A 245 -8.65 37.00 -11.94
CA ARG A 245 -7.65 37.55 -11.00
C ARG A 245 -6.32 37.96 -11.65
N GLU A 246 -6.16 37.78 -12.96
CA GLU A 246 -5.08 38.40 -13.76
C GLU A 246 -5.61 39.69 -14.42
N PRO A 247 -5.42 40.87 -13.82
CA PRO A 247 -5.30 42.10 -14.60
C PRO A 247 -3.87 42.21 -15.16
N ALA A 248 -3.78 42.74 -16.38
CA ALA A 248 -2.58 43.03 -17.14
C ALA A 248 -1.56 43.91 -16.41
#